data_AF-A0AAV6D0Y1-F1
#
_entry.id   AF-A0AAV6D0Y1-F1
#
_cell.length_a   1.000
_cell.length_b   1.000
_cell.length_c   1.000
_cell.angle_alpha   90.00
_cell.angle_beta   90.00
_cell.angle_gamma   90.00
#
_symmetry.space_group_name_H-M   'P 1'
#
loop_
_entity.id
_entity.type
_entity.pdbx_description
1 polymer ?
#
loop_
_entity_poly.entity_id
_entity_poly.type
_entity_poly.pdbx_seq_one_letter_code
_entity_poly.pdbx_strand_id
1 'polypeptide(L)'
;MTTKKGNSSKKKNPKLAQASLGLFSEMDTDVFGSVHDEIMHWTYNNASEIIKKLWPEKDVAEISTKEWEQPVTPTINKQRRLVGFIDLAVSSSFRNGFPWHIYFEVKSTVRPGSDIRQIKAYQFYLENFYRGPFVVVSPDDLFSDLLAEQGIKFVKYPDFLSEIM
;
A
#
# COMPACT_ATOMS: atom_id res chain seq x y z
N MET A 1 22.08 -55.28 -15.52
CA MET A 1 21.68 -54.53 -14.31
C MET A 1 21.32 -53.11 -14.72
N THR A 2 20.03 -52.81 -14.85
CA THR A 2 19.50 -51.49 -15.26
C THR A 2 18.79 -50.85 -14.08
N THR A 3 19.33 -49.75 -13.55
CA THR A 3 18.73 -48.98 -12.45
C THR A 3 17.77 -47.92 -13.00
N LYS A 4 16.47 -48.10 -12.73
CA LYS A 4 15.42 -47.08 -12.95
C LYS A 4 15.56 -45.98 -11.90
N LYS A 5 15.78 -44.72 -12.32
CA LYS A 5 15.59 -43.54 -11.47
C LYS A 5 14.09 -43.21 -11.39
N GLY A 6 13.52 -43.34 -10.20
CA GLY A 6 12.16 -42.88 -9.90
C GLY A 6 12.12 -41.36 -9.81
N ASN A 7 11.29 -40.74 -10.65
CA ASN A 7 11.00 -39.31 -10.63
C ASN A 7 9.89 -39.05 -9.60
N SER A 8 10.21 -38.48 -8.44
CA SER A 8 9.19 -38.02 -7.49
C SER A 8 8.74 -36.60 -7.88
N SER A 9 7.59 -36.53 -8.54
CA SER A 9 6.91 -35.27 -8.82
C SER A 9 6.43 -34.64 -7.51
N LYS A 10 7.13 -33.60 -7.05
CA LYS A 10 6.64 -32.71 -5.99
C LYS A 10 5.33 -32.07 -6.46
N LYS A 11 4.19 -32.55 -5.95
CA LYS A 11 2.88 -31.91 -6.11
C LYS A 11 2.98 -30.48 -5.56
N LYS A 12 2.94 -29.49 -6.45
CA LYS A 12 2.81 -28.07 -6.08
C LYS A 12 1.42 -27.90 -5.44
N ASN A 13 1.39 -27.39 -4.22
CA ASN A 13 0.13 -27.12 -3.50
C ASN A 13 -0.58 -25.93 -4.15
N PRO A 14 -1.75 -26.11 -4.81
CA PRO A 14 -2.42 -25.06 -5.58
C PRO A 14 -3.07 -23.96 -4.71
N LYS A 15 -3.24 -24.20 -3.41
CA LYS A 15 -3.96 -23.30 -2.49
C LYS A 15 -3.25 -21.96 -2.23
N LEU A 16 -1.92 -21.89 -2.34
CA LEU A 16 -1.16 -20.65 -2.12
C LEU A 16 -1.13 -19.73 -3.35
N ALA A 17 -1.19 -20.29 -4.56
CA ALA A 17 -1.25 -19.52 -5.80
C ALA A 17 -2.62 -18.85 -6.02
N GLN A 18 -3.69 -19.46 -5.49
CA GLN A 18 -5.03 -18.88 -5.54
C GLN A 18 -5.20 -17.65 -4.65
N ALA A 19 -4.50 -17.58 -3.50
CA ALA A 19 -4.56 -16.43 -2.60
C ALA A 19 -3.99 -15.15 -3.24
N SER A 20 -2.90 -15.26 -4.00
CA SER A 20 -2.35 -14.11 -4.75
C SER A 20 -3.26 -13.71 -5.91
N LEU A 21 -3.84 -14.68 -6.64
CA LEU A 21 -4.74 -14.40 -7.76
C LEU A 21 -6.05 -13.73 -7.34
N GLY A 22 -6.57 -14.02 -6.13
CA GLY A 22 -7.73 -13.32 -5.58
C GLY A 22 -7.47 -11.85 -5.26
N LEU A 23 -6.27 -11.53 -4.76
CA LEU A 23 -5.82 -10.15 -4.49
C LEU A 23 -5.72 -9.31 -5.78
N PHE A 24 -5.38 -9.93 -6.91
CA PHE A 24 -5.33 -9.27 -8.22
C PHE A 24 -6.66 -9.30 -8.99
N SER A 25 -7.64 -10.11 -8.57
CA SER A 25 -8.93 -10.24 -9.29
C SER A 25 -9.90 -9.09 -9.01
N GLU A 26 -9.70 -8.36 -7.91
CA GLU A 26 -10.35 -7.08 -7.60
C GLU A 26 -9.52 -5.91 -8.16
N MET A 27 -8.83 -6.10 -9.30
CA MET A 27 -8.19 -5.00 -10.02
C MET A 27 -9.23 -3.92 -10.28
N ASP A 28 -9.02 -2.82 -9.58
CA ASP A 28 -9.94 -1.75 -9.32
C ASP A 28 -10.45 -1.11 -10.61
N THR A 29 -11.76 -0.95 -10.76
CA THR A 29 -12.33 -0.03 -11.76
C THR A 29 -11.76 1.39 -11.60
N ASP A 30 -11.22 1.70 -10.42
CA ASP A 30 -10.57 2.96 -10.08
C ASP A 30 -9.22 3.16 -10.77
N VAL A 31 -8.46 2.11 -11.09
CA VAL A 31 -7.12 2.22 -11.72
C VAL A 31 -7.19 2.76 -13.16
N PHE A 32 -8.37 2.73 -13.78
CA PHE A 32 -8.59 3.25 -15.14
C PHE A 32 -9.25 4.64 -15.16
N GLY A 33 -9.54 5.23 -14.00
CA GLY A 33 -10.16 6.55 -13.89
C GLY A 33 -9.12 7.67 -13.77
N SER A 34 -9.32 8.76 -14.52
CA SER A 34 -8.49 9.99 -14.40
C SER A 34 -8.42 10.52 -12.95
N VAL A 35 -9.47 10.27 -12.16
CA VAL A 35 -9.58 10.67 -10.75
C VAL A 35 -8.52 10.00 -9.89
N HIS A 36 -8.20 8.72 -10.10
CA HIS A 36 -7.16 8.05 -9.31
C HIS A 36 -5.80 8.70 -9.53
N ASP A 37 -5.42 8.93 -10.79
CA ASP A 37 -4.16 9.58 -11.15
C ASP A 37 -4.09 11.03 -10.62
N GLU A 38 -5.20 11.76 -10.64
CA GLU A 38 -5.31 13.09 -10.06
C GLU A 38 -5.07 13.08 -8.54
N ILE A 39 -5.71 12.15 -7.80
CA ILE A 39 -5.50 12.00 -6.36
C ILE A 39 -4.07 11.54 -6.08
N MET A 40 -3.51 10.63 -6.88
CA MET A 40 -2.12 10.18 -6.77
C MET A 40 -1.14 11.34 -6.93
N HIS A 41 -1.32 12.17 -7.97
CA HIS A 41 -0.48 13.33 -8.21
C HIS A 41 -0.60 14.36 -7.10
N TRP A 42 -1.82 14.63 -6.61
CA TRP A 42 -2.02 15.52 -5.46
C TRP A 42 -1.35 14.97 -4.21
N THR A 43 -1.53 13.69 -3.91
CA THR A 43 -0.93 13.02 -2.74
C THR A 43 0.58 13.10 -2.80
N TYR A 44 1.18 12.84 -3.96
CA TYR A 44 2.62 12.96 -4.18
C TYR A 44 3.12 14.37 -3.84
N ASN A 45 2.46 15.42 -4.35
CA ASN A 45 2.87 16.80 -4.13
C ASN A 45 2.66 17.26 -2.67
N ASN A 46 1.62 16.76 -2.01
CA ASN A 46 1.23 17.17 -0.66
C ASN A 46 1.75 16.25 0.46
N ALA A 47 2.45 15.16 0.14
CA ALA A 47 2.87 14.15 1.11
C ALA A 47 3.57 14.74 2.35
N SER A 48 4.45 15.73 2.18
CA SER A 48 5.17 16.36 3.32
C SER A 48 4.22 17.02 4.30
N GLU A 49 3.29 17.82 3.80
CA GLU A 49 2.32 18.54 4.63
C GLU A 49 1.30 17.59 5.26
N ILE A 50 0.88 16.56 4.51
CA ILE A 50 0.03 15.49 5.04
C ILE A 50 0.71 14.79 6.22
N ILE A 51 1.98 14.38 6.06
CA ILE A 51 2.74 13.67 7.10
C ILE A 51 2.88 14.54 8.35
N LYS A 52 3.27 15.81 8.19
CA LYS A 52 3.38 16.75 9.33
C LYS A 52 2.05 16.94 10.05
N LYS A 53 0.93 16.99 9.31
CA LYS A 53 -0.41 17.16 9.88
C LYS A 53 -0.87 15.91 10.64
N LEU A 54 -0.61 14.72 10.11
CA LEU A 54 -1.04 13.45 10.71
C LEU A 54 -0.18 13.06 11.93
N TRP A 55 1.08 13.50 11.95
CA TRP A 55 2.03 13.17 13.01
C TRP A 55 2.86 14.40 13.42
N PRO A 56 2.23 15.43 14.00
CA PRO A 56 2.93 16.67 14.40
C PRO A 56 3.96 16.43 15.52
N GLU A 57 3.83 15.34 16.27
CA GLU A 57 4.77 14.94 17.31
C GLU A 57 6.07 14.32 16.76
N LYS A 58 6.11 14.02 15.46
CA LYS A 58 7.26 13.41 14.81
C LYS A 58 8.17 14.49 14.24
N ASP A 59 9.42 14.50 14.69
CA ASP A 59 10.48 15.37 14.18
C ASP A 59 11.05 14.83 12.85
N VAL A 60 10.17 14.82 11.84
CA VAL A 60 10.42 14.42 10.46
C VAL A 60 11.38 15.45 9.85
N ALA A 61 12.61 15.04 9.55
CA ALA A 61 13.65 15.98 9.10
C ALA A 61 13.45 16.37 7.64
N GLU A 62 13.30 15.39 6.75
CA GLU A 62 13.06 15.60 5.31
C GLU A 62 12.50 14.33 4.67
N ILE A 63 11.69 14.47 3.61
CA ILE A 63 11.32 13.34 2.76
C ILE A 63 12.54 12.96 1.92
N SER A 64 13.03 11.73 2.08
CA SER A 64 14.18 11.22 1.34
C SER A 64 13.77 10.57 0.01
N THR A 65 12.63 9.86 -0.02
CA THR A 65 12.13 9.23 -1.25
C THR A 65 10.61 9.24 -1.34
N LYS A 66 10.11 9.24 -2.59
CA LYS A 66 8.71 9.02 -2.94
C LYS A 66 8.67 8.07 -4.14
N GLU A 67 8.06 6.91 -3.98
CA GLU A 67 7.99 5.85 -5.00
C GLU A 67 6.54 5.53 -5.30
N TRP A 68 6.13 5.76 -6.54
CA TRP A 68 4.82 5.33 -7.04
C TRP A 68 4.84 3.83 -7.31
N GLU A 69 3.72 3.16 -7.07
CA GLU A 69 3.54 1.74 -7.40
C GLU A 69 4.66 0.87 -6.85
N GLN A 70 4.99 1.04 -5.56
CA GLN A 70 6.09 0.31 -4.94
C GLN A 70 5.73 -1.18 -4.85
N PRO A 71 6.50 -2.09 -5.49
CA PRO A 71 6.17 -3.50 -5.50
C PRO A 71 6.38 -4.15 -4.12
N VAL A 72 5.34 -4.81 -3.61
CA VAL A 72 5.42 -5.61 -2.38
C VAL A 72 5.91 -7.00 -2.73
N THR A 73 7.19 -7.27 -2.44
CA THR A 73 7.86 -8.52 -2.84
C THR A 73 8.45 -9.31 -1.66
N PRO A 74 7.63 -9.95 -0.81
CA PRO A 74 8.15 -10.77 0.28
C PRO A 74 9.03 -11.92 -0.22
N THR A 75 10.03 -12.28 0.60
CA THR A 75 10.83 -13.48 0.39
C THR A 75 10.16 -14.69 1.05
N ILE A 76 9.61 -15.59 0.23
CA ILE A 76 8.96 -16.83 0.68
C ILE A 76 9.75 -18.02 0.13
N ASN A 77 10.26 -18.90 1.01
CA ASN A 77 11.09 -20.05 0.63
C ASN A 77 12.29 -19.66 -0.25
N LYS A 78 13.01 -18.59 0.12
CA LYS A 78 14.15 -18.02 -0.63
C LYS A 78 13.80 -17.51 -2.03
N GLN A 79 12.52 -17.27 -2.31
CA GLN A 79 12.06 -16.72 -3.59
C GLN A 79 11.27 -15.43 -3.32
N ARG A 80 11.62 -14.36 -4.03
CA ARG A 80 10.79 -13.15 -4.05
C ARG A 80 9.52 -13.43 -4.83
N ARG A 81 8.38 -13.06 -4.25
CA ARG A 81 7.06 -13.20 -4.87
C ARG A 81 6.40 -11.83 -4.88
N LEU A 82 5.95 -11.37 -6.05
CA LEU A 82 5.13 -10.17 -6.15
C LEU A 82 3.75 -10.46 -5.55
N VAL A 83 3.32 -9.64 -4.60
CA VAL A 83 2.00 -9.73 -3.95
C VAL A 83 1.08 -8.60 -4.39
N GLY A 84 1.63 -7.43 -4.67
CA GLY A 84 0.87 -6.26 -5.13
C GLY A 84 1.78 -5.05 -5.24
N PHE A 85 1.16 -3.89 -5.40
CA PHE A 85 1.83 -2.59 -5.49
C PHE A 85 1.17 -1.65 -4.47
N ILE A 86 1.98 -0.88 -3.78
CA ILE A 86 1.52 0.22 -2.92
C ILE A 86 1.50 1.47 -3.79
N ASP A 87 0.36 2.17 -3.83
CA ASP A 87 0.15 3.30 -4.74
C ASP A 87 1.25 4.36 -4.57
N LEU A 88 1.53 4.78 -3.32
CA LEU A 88 2.67 5.65 -3.04
C LEU A 88 3.37 5.30 -1.72
N ALA A 89 4.67 5.02 -1.80
CA ALA A 89 5.55 4.86 -0.65
C ALA A 89 6.40 6.11 -0.44
N VAL A 90 6.42 6.63 0.79
CA VAL A 90 7.20 7.81 1.17
C VAL A 90 8.15 7.42 2.29
N SER A 91 9.44 7.70 2.10
CA SER A 91 10.44 7.53 3.15
C SER A 91 10.89 8.89 3.65
N SER A 92 11.02 9.02 4.95
CA SER A 92 11.61 10.19 5.58
C SER A 92 12.71 9.79 6.56
N SER A 93 13.73 10.63 6.70
CA SER A 93 14.70 10.51 7.78
C SER A 93 14.20 11.22 9.04
N PHE A 94 14.30 10.56 10.19
CA PHE A 94 14.26 11.24 11.47
C PHE A 94 15.63 11.84 11.80
N ARG A 95 15.67 12.84 12.69
CA ARG A 95 16.94 13.41 13.17
C ARG A 95 17.87 12.40 13.85
N ASN A 96 17.35 11.25 14.29
CA ASN A 96 18.12 10.14 14.85
C ASN A 96 18.68 9.17 13.79
N GLY A 97 18.46 9.45 12.50
CA GLY A 97 19.03 8.70 11.37
C GLY A 97 18.25 7.47 10.92
N PHE A 98 17.17 7.07 11.60
CA PHE A 98 16.35 5.94 11.15
C PHE A 98 15.34 6.36 10.09
N PRO A 99 15.25 5.62 8.96
CA PRO A 99 14.22 5.87 7.97
C PRO A 99 12.86 5.47 8.54
N TRP A 100 11.87 6.29 8.24
CA TRP A 100 10.47 6.03 8.51
C TRP A 100 9.72 5.96 7.20
N HIS A 101 9.07 4.83 6.97
CA HIS A 101 8.28 4.59 5.78
C HIS A 101 6.81 4.83 6.09
N ILE A 102 6.13 5.53 5.19
CA ILE A 102 4.71 5.85 5.26
C ILE A 102 4.12 5.46 3.91
N TYR A 103 3.01 4.77 3.95
CA TYR A 103 2.38 4.20 2.77
C TYR A 103 1.04 4.86 2.54
N PHE A 104 0.79 5.26 1.31
CA PHE A 104 -0.48 5.84 0.88
C PHE A 104 -1.18 4.84 -0.04
N GLU A 105 -2.45 4.59 0.25
CA GLU A 105 -3.39 3.90 -0.61
C GLU A 105 -4.40 4.93 -1.11
N VAL A 106 -4.52 5.09 -2.42
CA VAL A 106 -5.38 6.06 -3.08
C VAL A 106 -6.63 5.37 -3.60
N LYS A 107 -7.80 5.94 -3.31
CA LYS A 107 -9.09 5.40 -3.73
C LYS A 107 -10.00 6.52 -4.21
N SER A 108 -10.72 6.33 -5.31
CA SER A 108 -11.78 7.27 -5.69
C SER A 108 -13.04 7.05 -4.84
N THR A 109 -13.29 5.79 -4.45
CA THR A 109 -14.35 5.37 -3.53
C THR A 109 -13.80 4.34 -2.54
N VAL A 110 -14.15 4.44 -1.26
CA VAL A 110 -13.65 3.51 -0.24
C VAL A 110 -14.56 2.29 -0.13
N ARG A 111 -13.97 1.10 -0.27
CA ARG A 111 -14.63 -0.19 -0.04
C ARG A 111 -13.96 -0.86 1.15
N PRO A 112 -14.46 -0.65 2.38
CA PRO A 112 -13.71 -0.98 3.59
C PRO A 112 -13.29 -2.45 3.66
N GLY A 113 -14.13 -3.39 3.20
CA GLY A 113 -13.83 -4.82 3.25
C GLY A 113 -12.67 -5.29 2.36
N SER A 114 -12.50 -4.73 1.16
CA SER A 114 -11.39 -5.03 0.25
C SER A 114 -10.15 -4.23 0.63
N ASP A 115 -10.31 -2.94 0.91
CA ASP A 115 -9.21 -2.01 1.07
C ASP A 115 -8.45 -2.29 2.38
N ILE A 116 -9.17 -2.54 3.48
CA ILE A 116 -8.55 -2.96 4.75
C ILE A 116 -7.80 -4.27 4.55
N ARG A 117 -8.35 -5.23 3.79
CA ARG A 117 -7.72 -6.52 3.56
C ARG A 117 -6.43 -6.39 2.75
N GLN A 118 -6.43 -5.58 1.70
CA GLN A 118 -5.24 -5.25 0.91
C GLN A 118 -4.17 -4.62 1.80
N ILE A 119 -4.52 -3.58 2.56
CA ILE A 119 -3.58 -2.88 3.47
C ILE A 119 -3.01 -3.86 4.51
N LYS A 120 -3.85 -4.69 5.13
CA LYS A 120 -3.38 -5.68 6.12
C LYS A 120 -2.48 -6.74 5.48
N ALA A 121 -2.74 -7.14 4.24
CA ALA A 121 -1.86 -8.03 3.50
C ALA A 121 -0.49 -7.38 3.26
N TYR A 122 -0.44 -6.11 2.84
CA TYR A 122 0.82 -5.39 2.67
C TYR A 122 1.57 -5.22 3.99
N GLN A 123 0.90 -4.80 5.06
CA GLN A 123 1.48 -4.72 6.41
C GLN A 123 2.09 -6.05 6.87
N PHE A 124 1.46 -7.18 6.53
CA PHE A 124 1.97 -8.51 6.84
C PHE A 124 3.26 -8.84 6.07
N TYR A 125 3.33 -8.48 4.79
CA TYR A 125 4.45 -8.83 3.91
C TYR A 125 5.63 -7.85 3.93
N LEU A 126 5.43 -6.62 4.38
CA LEU A 126 6.52 -5.66 4.57
C LEU A 126 7.49 -6.15 5.66
N GLU A 127 8.77 -6.26 5.29
CA GLU A 127 9.84 -6.69 6.19
C GLU A 127 10.04 -5.67 7.32
N ASN A 128 10.63 -6.08 8.45
CA ASN A 128 10.70 -5.29 9.68
C ASN A 128 11.23 -3.85 9.50
N PHE A 129 12.22 -3.64 8.62
CA PHE A 129 12.78 -2.31 8.35
C PHE A 129 11.88 -1.41 7.49
N TYR A 130 10.94 -2.01 6.75
CA TYR A 130 9.98 -1.33 5.88
C TYR A 130 8.57 -1.31 6.49
N ARG A 131 8.44 -1.50 7.81
CA ARG A 131 7.14 -1.37 8.45
C ARG A 131 6.81 0.09 8.70
N GLY A 132 5.58 0.47 8.38
CA GLY A 132 5.11 1.85 8.41
C GLY A 132 3.60 1.96 8.55
N PRO A 133 3.09 3.12 8.99
CA PRO A 133 1.65 3.38 8.96
C PRO A 133 1.16 3.46 7.52
N PHE A 134 -0.13 3.14 7.35
CA PHE A 134 -0.86 3.35 6.11
C PHE A 134 -1.82 4.52 6.25
N VAL A 135 -1.95 5.29 5.17
CA VAL A 135 -2.87 6.41 5.00
C VAL A 135 -3.73 6.11 3.78
N VAL A 136 -5.05 6.13 3.93
CA VAL A 136 -5.97 6.15 2.78
C VAL A 136 -6.21 7.60 2.38
N VAL A 137 -6.08 7.90 1.09
CA VAL A 137 -6.44 9.20 0.51
C VAL A 137 -7.61 9.01 -0.44
N SER A 138 -8.72 9.67 -0.15
CA SER A 138 -9.94 9.54 -0.96
C SER A 138 -10.85 10.75 -0.81
N PRO A 139 -11.63 11.15 -1.83
CA PRO A 139 -12.73 12.09 -1.63
C PRO A 139 -13.89 11.48 -0.82
N ASP A 140 -14.05 10.14 -0.86
CA ASP A 140 -15.05 9.41 -0.11
C ASP A 140 -14.59 9.14 1.33
N ASP A 141 -15.18 9.85 2.29
CA ASP A 141 -14.86 9.78 3.71
C ASP A 141 -15.88 8.99 4.54
N LEU A 142 -16.85 8.33 3.90
CA LEU A 142 -17.96 7.61 4.57
C LEU A 142 -17.47 6.57 5.59
N PHE A 143 -16.32 5.94 5.33
CA PHE A 143 -15.74 4.88 6.18
C PHE A 143 -14.44 5.31 6.89
N SER A 144 -14.17 6.61 6.97
CA SER A 144 -12.94 7.13 7.59
C SER A 144 -12.78 6.72 9.07
N ASP A 145 -13.86 6.74 9.85
CA ASP A 145 -13.86 6.28 11.25
C ASP A 145 -13.54 4.78 11.36
N LEU A 146 -14.13 3.95 10.48
CA LEU A 146 -13.87 2.51 10.44
C LEU A 146 -12.40 2.21 10.09
N LEU A 147 -11.81 2.96 9.16
CA LEU A 147 -10.37 2.86 8.85
C LEU A 147 -9.52 3.23 10.08
N ALA A 148 -9.89 4.30 10.79
CA ALA A 148 -9.19 4.76 11.99
C ALA A 148 -9.22 3.70 13.10
N GLU A 149 -10.35 3.02 13.32
CA GLU A 149 -10.47 1.89 14.25
C GLU A 149 -9.50 0.74 13.93
N GLN A 150 -9.15 0.55 12.65
CA GLN A 150 -8.19 -0.46 12.21
C GLN A 150 -6.71 0.00 12.26
N GLY A 151 -6.47 1.21 12.78
CA GLY A 151 -5.15 1.84 12.84
C GLY A 151 -4.67 2.38 11.49
N ILE A 152 -5.57 2.62 10.54
CA ILE A 152 -5.30 3.18 9.22
C ILE A 152 -5.68 4.66 9.26
N LYS A 153 -4.77 5.56 8.90
CA LYS A 153 -5.08 6.99 8.84
C LYS A 153 -5.89 7.31 7.59
N PHE A 154 -6.66 8.38 7.62
CA PHE A 154 -7.43 8.83 6.47
C PHE A 154 -7.15 10.31 6.20
N VAL A 155 -7.07 10.67 4.92
CA VAL A 155 -6.97 12.05 4.44
C VAL A 155 -7.99 12.25 3.35
N LYS A 156 -8.91 13.20 3.57
CA LYS A 156 -9.86 13.59 2.54
C LYS A 156 -9.12 14.30 1.41
N TYR A 157 -9.22 13.77 0.19
CA TYR A 157 -8.81 14.49 -1.00
C TYR A 157 -9.76 15.70 -1.16
N PRO A 158 -9.25 16.94 -1.23
CA PRO A 158 -10.09 18.11 -1.39
C PRO A 158 -10.81 18.03 -2.75
N ASP A 159 -12.09 18.41 -2.78
CA ASP A 159 -12.84 18.49 -4.03
C ASP A 159 -12.15 19.53 -4.94
N PHE A 160 -11.46 19.05 -5.98
CA PHE A 160 -10.83 19.89 -7.02
C PHE A 160 -11.81 20.91 -7.64
N LEU A 161 -13.11 20.61 -7.59
CA LEU A 161 -14.18 21.44 -8.15
C LEU A 161 -14.67 22.56 -7.22
N SER A 162 -14.39 22.52 -5.91
CA SER A 162 -14.89 23.52 -4.96
C SER A 162 -14.04 24.80 -4.89
N GLU A 163 -12.85 24.81 -5.49
CA GLU A 163 -11.95 25.98 -5.52
C GLU A 163 -11.91 26.70 -6.88
N ILE A 164 -12.57 26.15 -7.91
CA ILE A 164 -12.65 26.72 -9.28
C ILE A 164 -14.08 27.19 -9.62
N MET A 165 -15.06 27.00 -8.72
CA MET A 165 -16.42 27.53 -8.83
C MET A 165 -16.68 28.64 -7.83
#